data_AF-A0A4Q6ANE0-F1
#
_entry.id   AF-A0A4Q6ANE0-F1
#
_cell.length_a   1.000
_cell.length_b   1.000
_cell.length_c   1.000
_cell.angle_alpha   90.00
_cell.angle_beta   90.00
_cell.angle_gamma   90.00
#
_symmetry.space_group_name_H-M   'P 1'
#
loop_
_entity.id
_entity.type
_entity.pdbx_description
1 polymer ?
#
loop_
_entity_poly.entity_id
_entity_poly.type
_entity_poly.pdbx_seq_one_letter_code
_entity_poly.pdbx_strand_id
1 'polypeptide(L)'
;MEQISMKNLDVSKRGIGINFTDHGSAEITVWSPLANAVSIQTNGGSIPLQKGEMGYWHATSTTIKEGSSYKIKVDEGEPLPDPASVSQPKGVHNESEAINLQAFPWQEGEWANQPLEDYI
;
A
#
# COMPACT_ATOMS: atom_id res chain seq x y z
N MET A 1 -19.50 19.66 12.12
CA MET A 1 -18.81 19.59 10.82
C MET A 1 -17.34 19.45 11.12
N GLU A 2 -16.84 18.20 11.18
CA GLU A 2 -15.41 17.94 11.33
C GLU A 2 -14.73 18.24 10.00
N GLN A 3 -13.87 19.26 9.98
CA GLN A 3 -12.95 19.48 8.87
C GLN A 3 -11.96 18.32 8.85
N ILE A 4 -12.06 17.47 7.85
CA ILE A 4 -11.00 16.50 7.55
C ILE A 4 -9.83 17.32 7.02
N SER A 5 -8.87 17.60 7.90
CA SER A 5 -7.63 18.28 7.57
C SER A 5 -6.93 17.52 6.44
N MET A 6 -6.62 18.20 5.33
CA MET A 6 -5.70 17.69 4.32
C MET A 6 -4.42 17.27 5.06
N LYS A 7 -4.18 15.97 5.21
CA LYS A 7 -2.87 15.48 5.64
C LYS A 7 -1.83 16.10 4.70
N ASN A 8 -0.92 16.91 5.23
CA ASN A 8 0.25 17.40 4.49
C ASN A 8 0.90 16.17 3.83
N LEU A 9 0.93 16.16 2.50
CA LEU A 9 1.46 15.03 1.73
C LEU A 9 2.98 14.99 1.89
N ASP A 10 3.49 13.96 2.56
CA ASP A 10 4.91 13.68 2.61
C ASP A 10 5.34 12.95 1.34
N VAL A 11 5.88 13.70 0.37
CA VAL A 11 6.35 13.14 -0.91
C VAL A 11 7.56 12.23 -0.78
N SER A 12 8.23 12.20 0.37
CA SER A 12 9.31 11.25 0.64
C SER A 12 8.79 9.86 1.01
N LYS A 13 7.49 9.72 1.28
CA LYS A 13 6.86 8.47 1.70
C LYS A 13 5.87 7.98 0.65
N ARG A 14 5.87 6.66 0.42
CA ARG A 14 4.85 6.00 -0.39
C ARG A 14 3.51 6.02 0.33
N GLY A 15 2.48 6.58 -0.30
CA GLY A 15 1.14 6.72 0.30
C GLY A 15 0.08 5.76 -0.22
N ILE A 16 0.30 5.11 -1.38
CA ILE A 16 -0.64 4.16 -2.01
C ILE A 16 -0.24 2.71 -1.70
N GLY A 17 -1.17 1.76 -1.83
CA GLY A 17 -1.01 0.34 -1.52
C GLY A 17 -0.97 0.08 -0.01
N ILE A 18 -0.37 -1.05 0.39
CA ILE A 18 -0.11 -1.36 1.80
C ILE A 18 1.28 -0.87 2.19
N ASN A 19 1.35 -0.09 3.26
CA ASN A 19 2.57 0.39 3.90
C ASN A 19 2.50 0.08 5.41
N PHE A 20 3.61 0.24 6.13
CA PHE A 20 3.66 0.01 7.58
C PHE A 20 4.13 1.26 8.31
N THR A 21 3.54 1.52 9.47
CA THR A 21 4.02 2.54 10.41
C THR A 21 5.20 2.02 11.22
N ASP A 22 5.90 2.91 11.91
CA ASP A 22 6.97 2.57 12.87
C ASP A 22 6.49 1.61 13.98
N HIS A 23 5.18 1.56 14.26
CA HIS A 23 4.57 0.65 15.23
C HIS A 23 4.12 -0.68 14.62
N GLY A 24 4.38 -0.91 13.32
CA GLY A 24 4.05 -2.15 12.61
C GLY A 24 2.56 -2.34 12.31
N SER A 25 1.76 -1.28 12.40
CA SER A 25 0.39 -1.29 11.86
C SER A 25 0.42 -1.04 10.36
N ALA A 26 -0.43 -1.74 9.62
CA ALA A 26 -0.59 -1.53 8.19
C ALA A 26 -1.44 -0.28 7.93
N GLU A 27 -0.96 0.62 7.08
CA GLU A 27 -1.71 1.71 6.46
C GLU A 27 -2.03 1.32 5.02
N ILE A 28 -3.31 1.29 4.68
CA ILE A 28 -3.81 0.79 3.40
C ILE A 28 -4.46 1.95 2.66
N THR A 29 -4.04 2.16 1.42
CA THR A 29 -4.64 3.16 0.53
C THR A 29 -4.85 2.58 -0.87
N VAL A 30 -6.09 2.62 -1.36
CA VAL A 30 -6.44 2.17 -2.72
C VAL A 30 -7.14 3.30 -3.45
N TRP A 31 -6.77 3.54 -4.71
CA TRP A 31 -7.51 4.47 -5.56
C TRP A 31 -8.54 3.70 -6.39
N SER A 32 -9.82 4.01 -6.20
CA SER A 32 -10.93 3.46 -6.98
C SER A 32 -12.12 4.43 -6.94
N PRO A 33 -12.10 5.49 -7.76
CA PRO A 33 -13.02 6.62 -7.62
C PRO A 33 -14.49 6.25 -7.89
N LEU A 34 -14.70 5.24 -8.74
CA LEU A 34 -16.02 4.81 -9.18
C LEU A 34 -16.59 3.66 -8.33
N ALA A 35 -15.83 3.14 -7.37
CA ALA A 35 -16.30 2.06 -6.50
C ALA A 35 -17.36 2.51 -5.50
N ASN A 36 -18.19 1.55 -5.08
CA ASN A 36 -19.15 1.66 -3.98
C ASN A 36 -18.63 1.00 -2.71
N ALA A 37 -17.78 -0.03 -2.83
CA ALA A 37 -17.10 -0.69 -1.74
C ALA A 37 -15.71 -1.16 -2.16
N VAL A 38 -14.74 -1.07 -1.25
CA VAL A 38 -13.40 -1.65 -1.43
C VAL A 38 -13.02 -2.39 -0.16
N SER A 39 -12.38 -3.55 -0.30
CA SER A 39 -11.89 -4.33 0.83
C SER A 39 -10.59 -5.07 0.48
N ILE A 40 -9.76 -5.30 1.49
CA ILE A 40 -8.59 -6.18 1.38
C ILE A 40 -8.99 -7.58 1.83
N GLN A 41 -8.82 -8.55 0.94
CA GLN A 41 -9.04 -9.96 1.20
C GLN A 41 -7.71 -10.59 1.62
N THR A 42 -7.69 -11.20 2.81
CA THR A 42 -6.54 -11.91 3.36
C THR A 42 -6.96 -13.30 3.82
N ASN A 43 -6.01 -14.18 4.14
CA ASN A 43 -6.31 -15.46 4.78
C ASN A 43 -7.02 -15.30 6.14
N GLY A 44 -6.85 -14.16 6.81
CA GLY A 44 -7.49 -13.84 8.09
C GLY A 44 -8.87 -13.21 7.97
N GLY A 45 -9.37 -13.02 6.74
CA GLY A 45 -10.67 -12.41 6.46
C GLY A 45 -10.60 -11.14 5.63
N SER A 46 -11.74 -10.45 5.57
CA SER A 46 -11.96 -9.23 4.79
C SER A 46 -11.83 -7.98 5.65
N ILE A 47 -11.04 -7.01 5.19
CA ILE A 47 -10.86 -5.71 5.83
C ILE A 47 -11.52 -4.65 4.94
N PRO A 48 -12.71 -4.13 5.31
CA PRO A 48 -13.36 -3.09 4.53
C PRO A 48 -12.61 -1.76 4.64
N LEU A 49 -12.51 -1.04 3.53
CA LEU A 49 -11.92 0.30 3.48
C LEU A 49 -13.02 1.36 3.56
N GLN A 50 -12.67 2.51 4.14
CA GLN A 50 -13.51 3.69 4.21
C GLN A 50 -13.24 4.58 3.00
N LYS A 51 -14.31 5.08 2.36
CA LYS A 51 -14.20 6.02 1.25
C LYS A 51 -13.69 7.37 1.76
N GLY A 52 -12.59 7.83 1.20
CA GLY A 52 -12.01 9.15 1.42
C GLY A 52 -12.29 10.10 0.27
N GLU A 53 -11.52 11.19 0.22
CA GLU A 53 -11.61 12.20 -0.83
C GLU A 53 -10.93 11.74 -2.13
N MET A 54 -11.26 12.40 -3.25
CA MET A 54 -10.58 12.20 -4.54
C MET A 54 -10.55 10.76 -5.06
N GLY A 55 -11.46 9.91 -4.58
CA GLY A 55 -11.57 8.51 -4.97
C GLY A 55 -10.62 7.55 -4.25
N TYR A 56 -9.93 8.02 -3.21
CA TYR A 56 -9.12 7.16 -2.36
C TYR A 56 -9.96 6.44 -1.31
N TRP A 57 -9.49 5.26 -0.92
CA TRP A 57 -10.07 4.40 0.08
C TRP A 57 -8.99 4.05 1.09
N HIS A 58 -9.33 4.09 2.38
CA HIS A 58 -8.35 3.94 3.46
C HIS A 58 -8.78 2.94 4.52
N ALA A 59 -7.81 2.25 5.10
CA ALA A 59 -7.97 1.51 6.34
C ALA A 59 -6.65 1.44 7.08
N THR A 60 -6.72 1.26 8.40
CA THR A 60 -5.58 0.81 9.20
C THR A 60 -5.87 -0.58 9.72
N SER A 61 -4.86 -1.43 9.78
CA SER A 61 -5.01 -2.80 10.26
C SER A 61 -3.83 -3.23 11.12
N THR A 62 -4.14 -3.86 12.25
CA THR A 62 -3.14 -4.56 13.07
C THR A 62 -3.06 -6.05 12.73
N THR A 63 -3.93 -6.56 11.86
CA THR A 63 -3.98 -7.98 11.46
C THR A 63 -3.14 -8.27 10.23
N ILE A 64 -2.97 -7.29 9.33
CA ILE A 64 -2.00 -7.38 8.23
C ILE A 64 -0.60 -7.17 8.80
N LYS A 65 0.28 -8.13 8.54
CA LYS A 65 1.70 -8.12 8.89
C LYS A 65 2.56 -8.20 7.64
N GLU A 66 3.83 -7.87 7.77
CA GLU A 66 4.83 -8.16 6.74
C GLU A 66 4.76 -9.65 6.32
N GLY A 67 4.80 -9.90 5.01
CA GLY A 67 4.61 -11.23 4.42
C GLY A 67 3.14 -11.67 4.27
N SER A 68 2.16 -10.87 4.72
CA SER A 68 0.74 -11.23 4.52
C SER A 68 0.38 -11.22 3.04
N SER A 69 -0.19 -12.32 2.56
CA SER A 69 -0.78 -12.39 1.22
C SER A 69 -2.16 -11.73 1.21
N TYR A 70 -2.46 -10.96 0.16
CA TYR A 70 -3.72 -10.27 0.01
C TYR A 70 -4.15 -10.04 -1.45
N LYS A 71 -5.44 -9.76 -1.63
CA LYS A 71 -6.04 -9.23 -2.87
C LYS A 71 -6.97 -8.07 -2.56
N ILE A 72 -7.25 -7.23 -3.54
CA ILE A 72 -8.23 -6.14 -3.44
C ILE A 72 -9.55 -6.64 -4.04
N LYS A 73 -10.64 -6.57 -3.28
CA LYS A 73 -12.00 -6.76 -3.80
C LYS A 73 -12.69 -5.40 -3.93
N VAL A 74 -13.18 -5.11 -5.13
CA VAL A 74 -13.94 -3.89 -5.46
C VAL A 74 -15.37 -4.30 -5.77
N ASP A 75 -16.33 -3.68 -5.09
CA ASP A 75 -17.76 -4.00 -5.15
C ASP A 75 -18.00 -5.52 -5.01
N GLU A 76 -18.85 -6.10 -5.86
CA GLU A 76 -19.11 -7.54 -5.94
C GLU A 76 -18.20 -8.26 -6.95
N GLY A 77 -17.11 -7.62 -7.38
CA GLY A 77 -16.15 -8.21 -8.30
C GLY A 77 -15.29 -9.31 -7.68
N GLU A 78 -14.58 -10.04 -8.53
CA GLU A 78 -13.56 -10.99 -8.10
C GLU A 78 -12.37 -10.26 -7.43
N PRO A 79 -11.77 -10.83 -6.37
CA PRO A 79 -10.56 -10.26 -5.78
C PRO A 79 -9.37 -10.30 -6.77
N LEU A 80 -8.73 -9.15 -6.97
CA LEU A 80 -7.63 -8.95 -7.91
C LEU A 80 -6.32 -8.56 -7.18
N PRO A 81 -5.14 -8.84 -7.78
CA PRO A 81 -3.86 -8.34 -7.24
C PRO A 81 -3.86 -6.81 -7.13
N ASP A 82 -3.08 -6.28 -6.17
CA ASP A 82 -2.89 -4.85 -6.02
C ASP A 82 -2.08 -4.27 -7.19
N PRO A 83 -2.63 -3.33 -7.98
CA PRO A 83 -1.88 -2.64 -9.03
C PRO A 83 -0.66 -1.86 -8.51
N ALA A 84 -0.71 -1.43 -7.25
CA ALA A 84 0.38 -0.74 -6.59
C ALA A 84 1.32 -1.68 -5.82
N SER A 85 1.14 -3.01 -5.89
CA SER A 85 1.93 -3.96 -5.11
C SER A 85 3.44 -3.80 -5.34
N VAL A 86 4.22 -3.99 -4.28
CA VAL A 86 5.68 -4.03 -4.32
C VAL A 86 6.25 -5.46 -4.35
N SER A 87 5.40 -6.48 -4.18
CA SER A 87 5.79 -7.90 -4.24
C SER A 87 4.65 -8.78 -4.80
N GLN A 88 4.99 -9.64 -5.76
CA GLN A 88 4.09 -10.63 -6.37
C GLN A 88 4.76 -12.02 -6.36
N PRO A 89 4.91 -12.66 -5.18
CA PRO A 89 5.77 -13.83 -5.01
C PRO A 89 5.31 -15.04 -5.83
N LYS A 90 4.02 -15.09 -6.18
CA LYS A 90 3.42 -16.17 -6.98
C LYS A 90 3.09 -15.73 -8.41
N GLY A 91 3.57 -14.58 -8.86
CA GLY A 91 3.30 -14.02 -10.19
C GLY A 91 2.13 -13.03 -10.24
N VAL A 92 2.05 -12.28 -11.34
CA VAL A 92 1.25 -11.04 -11.46
C VAL A 92 -0.27 -11.20 -11.36
N HIS A 93 -0.79 -12.44 -11.44
CA HIS A 93 -2.23 -12.73 -11.34
C HIS A 93 -2.63 -13.31 -9.96
N ASN A 94 -1.66 -13.55 -9.08
CA ASN A 94 -1.88 -14.18 -7.78
C ASN A 94 -1.96 -13.15 -6.64
N GLU A 95 -1.99 -13.60 -5.39
CA GLU A 95 -1.99 -12.71 -4.24
C GLU A 95 -0.75 -11.81 -4.22
N SER A 96 -0.98 -10.54 -3.91
CA SER A 96 0.06 -9.58 -3.57
C SER A 96 0.59 -9.86 -2.16
N GLU A 97 1.80 -9.43 -1.86
CA GLU A 97 2.40 -9.62 -0.54
C GLU A 97 2.71 -8.26 0.11
N ALA A 98 2.31 -8.09 1.37
CA ALA A 98 2.59 -6.88 2.13
C ALA A 98 4.05 -6.85 2.59
N ILE A 99 4.81 -5.85 2.16
CA ILE A 99 6.24 -5.71 2.49
C ILE A 99 6.44 -4.47 3.36
N ASN A 100 7.25 -4.59 4.42
CA ASN A 100 7.69 -3.44 5.19
C ASN A 100 8.96 -2.85 4.58
N LEU A 101 8.81 -1.83 3.72
CA LEU A 101 9.95 -1.17 3.07
C LEU A 101 10.89 -0.45 4.05
N GLN A 102 10.43 -0.15 5.28
CA GLN A 102 11.28 0.45 6.31
C GLN A 102 12.12 -0.58 7.07
N ALA A 103 11.81 -1.88 6.94
CA ALA A 103 12.54 -2.93 7.65
C ALA A 103 13.93 -3.19 7.06
N PHE A 104 14.19 -2.74 5.83
CA PHE A 104 15.50 -2.91 5.20
C PHE A 104 16.52 -1.95 5.84
N PRO A 105 17.59 -2.46 6.49
CA PRO A 105 18.59 -1.63 7.13
C PRO A 105 19.54 -1.09 6.05
N TRP A 106 19.15 0.01 5.42
CA TRP A 106 20.04 0.73 4.51
C TRP A 106 21.34 1.05 5.26
N GLN A 107 22.45 0.52 4.76
CA GLN A 107 23.76 1.01 5.14
C GLN A 107 23.94 2.31 4.38
N GLU A 108 23.63 3.42 5.03
CA GLU A 108 23.95 4.76 4.53
C GLU A 108 25.47 4.86 4.42
N GLY A 109 26.00 4.47 3.27
CA GLY A 109 27.38 4.67 2.89
C GLY A 109 27.56 5.96 2.11
N GLU A 110 28.78 6.22 1.66
CA GLU A 110 29.15 7.36 0.81
C GLU A 110 28.70 7.19 -0.65
N TRP A 111 27.57 6.51 -0.91
CA TRP A 111 27.10 6.31 -2.27
C TRP A 111 26.67 7.66 -2.88
N ALA A 112 27.55 8.22 -3.69
CA ALA A 112 27.27 9.34 -4.55
C ALA A 112 26.98 8.81 -5.97
N ASN A 113 25.80 9.14 -6.50
CA ASN A 113 25.49 8.86 -7.90
C ASN A 113 26.56 9.48 -8.79
N GLN A 114 26.98 8.76 -9.84
CA GLN A 114 27.90 9.32 -10.83
C GLN A 114 27.26 10.55 -11.52
N PRO A 115 28.06 11.55 -11.92
CA PRO A 115 27.60 12.65 -12.78
C PRO A 115 26.90 12.12 -14.05
N LEU A 116 25.88 12.84 -14.53
CA LEU A 116 25.13 12.42 -15.72
C LEU A 116 26.04 12.26 -16.96
N GLU A 117 27.07 13.09 -17.07
CA GLU A 117 28.05 13.06 -18.17
C GLU A 117 28.94 11.81 -18.20
N ASP A 118 29.00 11.07 -17.09
CA ASP A 118 29.74 9.82 -16.98
C ASP A 118 28.89 8.58 -17.32
N TYR A 119 27.60 8.75 -17.64
CA TYR A 119 26.75 7.69 -18.18
C TYR A 119 26.94 7.57 -19.71
N ILE A 120 27.01 6.33 -20.20
CA ILE A 120 27.32 5.96 -21.59
C ILE A 120 26.19 6.30 -22.56
#